data_AF-A0A522DJX1-F1
#
_entry.id   AF-A0A522DJX1-F1
#
_cell.length_a   1.000
_cell.length_b   1.000
_cell.length_c   1.000
_cell.angle_alpha   90.00
_cell.angle_beta   90.00
_cell.angle_gamma   90.00
#
_symmetry.space_group_name_H-M   'P 1'
#
loop_
_entity.id
_entity.type
_entity.pdbx_description
1 polymer ?
#
loop_
_entity_poly.entity_id
_entity_poly.type
_entity_poly.pdbx_seq_one_letter_code
_entity_poly.pdbx_strand_id
1 'polypeptide(L)'
;MKTRVVNIRASKYDVYVGRAGKGQKGTHGNPYLVSPSQPRGSTVNTLYRNHFKFKVENDKAYRAEVEKLVELKRKQNGELTLGCFCAEGTAVLTAGSPPYVCHGQVIAEYIDERCP
;
A
#
# COMPACT_ATOMS: atom_id res chain seq x y z
N MET A 1 8.45 8.08 -11.82
CA MET A 1 7.47 8.86 -10.99
C MET A 1 7.06 8.04 -9.77
N LYS A 2 6.74 8.67 -8.63
CA LYS A 2 6.42 7.95 -7.38
C LYS A 2 4.97 7.49 -7.33
N THR A 3 4.74 6.25 -6.93
CA THR A 3 3.39 5.71 -6.70
C THR A 3 2.72 6.45 -5.55
N ARG A 4 1.48 6.88 -5.78
CA ARG A 4 0.66 7.62 -4.83
C ARG A 4 -0.22 6.68 -4.03
N VAL A 5 -0.49 7.02 -2.78
CA VAL A 5 -1.48 6.33 -1.94
C VAL A 5 -2.50 7.35 -1.47
N VAL A 6 -3.79 7.09 -1.69
CA VAL A 6 -4.86 8.05 -1.42
C VAL A 6 -5.99 7.44 -0.61
N ASN A 7 -6.74 8.29 0.09
CA ASN A 7 -7.98 7.83 0.72
C ASN A 7 -9.07 7.65 -0.31
N ILE A 8 -9.67 6.46 -0.32
CA ILE A 8 -10.71 6.12 -1.29
C ILE A 8 -12.01 6.91 -1.12
N ARG A 9 -12.23 7.53 0.04
CA ARG A 9 -13.39 8.39 0.29
C ARG A 9 -13.25 9.76 -0.35
N ALA A 10 -12.03 10.15 -0.70
CA ALA A 10 -11.68 11.51 -1.08
C ALA A 10 -11.15 11.63 -2.50
N SER A 11 -10.50 10.58 -3.01
CA SER A 11 -9.76 10.62 -4.28
C SER A 11 -9.99 9.36 -5.09
N LYS A 12 -9.94 9.50 -6.42
CA LYS A 12 -9.90 8.37 -7.34
C LYS A 12 -8.58 7.60 -7.18
N TYR A 13 -8.63 6.30 -7.46
CA TYR A 13 -7.51 5.38 -7.36
C TYR A 13 -7.62 4.31 -8.45
N ASP A 14 -6.49 3.72 -8.82
CA ASP A 14 -6.41 2.64 -9.81
C ASP A 14 -6.66 1.28 -9.16
N VAL A 15 -5.99 1.03 -8.02
CA VAL A 15 -6.05 -0.27 -7.33
C VAL A 15 -6.29 -0.08 -5.84
N TYR A 16 -7.29 -0.79 -5.31
CA TYR A 16 -7.51 -0.86 -3.88
C TYR A 16 -6.55 -1.85 -3.21
N VAL A 17 -5.82 -1.40 -2.18
CA VAL A 17 -4.85 -2.22 -1.44
C VAL A 17 -5.20 -2.38 0.04
N GLY A 18 -6.37 -1.89 0.46
CA GLY A 18 -6.82 -1.97 1.85
C GLY A 18 -7.29 -3.37 2.28
N ARG A 19 -7.86 -3.44 3.49
CA ARG A 19 -8.47 -4.67 4.02
C ARG A 19 -9.81 -4.96 3.34
N ALA A 20 -10.19 -6.23 3.28
CA ALA A 20 -11.49 -6.62 2.75
C ALA A 20 -12.62 -6.05 3.61
N GLY A 21 -13.72 -5.66 2.96
CA GLY A 21 -14.91 -5.09 3.60
C GLY A 21 -15.35 -3.78 2.95
N LYS A 22 -16.53 -3.28 3.33
CA LYS A 22 -17.13 -2.05 2.79
C LYS A 22 -17.21 -2.03 1.24
N GLY A 23 -17.55 -3.17 0.65
CA GLY A 23 -17.65 -3.34 -0.81
C GLY A 23 -16.31 -3.55 -1.53
N GLN A 24 -15.18 -3.60 -0.82
CA GLN A 24 -13.85 -3.79 -1.40
C GLN A 24 -13.30 -5.19 -1.13
N LYS A 25 -12.63 -5.77 -2.13
CA LYS A 25 -11.79 -6.96 -1.97
C LYS A 25 -10.42 -6.52 -1.47
N GLY A 26 -9.98 -7.01 -0.31
CA GLY A 26 -8.70 -6.60 0.26
C GLY A 26 -7.69 -7.73 0.27
N THR A 27 -6.79 -7.73 -0.72
CA THR A 27 -5.72 -8.73 -0.88
C THR A 27 -4.41 -8.32 -0.21
N HIS A 28 -4.22 -7.01 0.05
CA HIS A 28 -2.96 -6.46 0.58
C HIS A 28 -3.11 -5.76 1.94
N GLY A 29 -4.28 -5.87 2.57
CA GLY A 29 -4.56 -5.24 3.84
C GLY A 29 -3.57 -5.64 4.94
N ASN A 30 -3.18 -4.67 5.78
CA ASN A 30 -2.33 -4.95 6.95
C ASN A 30 -3.02 -5.91 7.92
N PRO A 31 -2.50 -7.12 8.19
CA PRO A 31 -3.12 -8.05 9.15
C PRO A 31 -2.99 -7.57 10.60
N TYR A 32 -2.00 -6.72 10.91
CA TYR A 32 -1.77 -6.20 12.25
C TYR A 32 -2.74 -5.06 12.56
N LEU A 33 -3.51 -5.23 13.63
CA LEU A 33 -4.39 -4.20 14.15
C LEU A 33 -3.59 -3.19 14.96
N VAL A 34 -3.80 -1.90 14.69
CA VAL A 34 -3.33 -0.83 15.57
C VAL A 34 -4.28 -0.77 16.76
N SER A 35 -3.74 -0.89 17.98
CA SER A 35 -4.54 -0.68 19.19
C SER A 35 -5.05 0.77 19.24
N PRO A 36 -6.25 1.06 19.77
CA PRO A 36 -6.74 2.43 19.94
C PRO A 36 -5.78 3.35 20.71
N SER A 37 -4.94 2.79 21.57
CA SER A 37 -3.93 3.52 22.36
C SER A 37 -2.62 3.77 21.62
N GLN A 38 -2.44 3.22 20.43
CA GLN A 38 -1.21 3.34 19.66
C GLN A 38 -1.32 4.41 18.56
N PRO A 39 -0.23 5.14 18.26
CA PRO A 39 -0.22 6.08 17.15
C PRO A 39 -0.57 5.40 15.82
N ARG A 40 -1.19 6.15 14.90
CA ARG A 40 -1.36 5.69 13.51
C ARG A 40 -0.01 5.39 12.89
N GLY A 41 0.05 4.36 12.04
CA GLY A 41 1.32 3.92 11.43
C GLY A 41 2.24 3.11 12.35
N SER A 42 1.95 2.98 13.65
CA SER A 42 2.78 2.22 14.59
C SER A 42 3.03 0.77 14.17
N THR A 43 2.01 0.09 13.62
CA THR A 43 2.16 -1.27 13.09
C THR A 43 2.72 -1.30 11.67
N VAL A 44 2.76 -0.16 10.96
CA VAL A 44 3.26 -0.11 9.57
C VAL A 44 4.78 -0.04 9.55
N ASN A 45 5.36 0.83 10.38
CA ASN A 45 6.80 1.11 10.39
C ASN A 45 7.68 -0.12 10.66
N THR A 46 7.17 -1.14 11.35
CA THR A 46 7.93 -2.35 11.68
C THR A 46 7.19 -3.64 11.31
N LEU A 47 5.98 -3.87 11.85
CA LEU A 47 5.29 -5.16 11.70
C LEU A 47 4.85 -5.43 10.25
N TYR A 48 4.13 -4.50 9.63
CA TYR A 48 3.66 -4.69 8.27
C TYR A 48 4.81 -4.73 7.27
N ARG A 49 5.82 -3.87 7.41
CA ARG A 49 6.97 -3.85 6.50
C ARG A 49 7.70 -5.20 6.50
N ASN A 50 7.96 -5.76 7.69
CA ASN A 50 8.59 -7.08 7.82
C ASN A 50 7.71 -8.19 7.27
N HIS A 51 6.42 -8.16 7.56
CA HIS A 51 5.46 -9.13 7.04
C HIS A 51 5.34 -9.08 5.52
N PHE A 52 5.24 -7.89 4.95
CA PHE A 52 5.17 -7.67 3.52
C PHE A 52 6.42 -8.21 2.83
N LYS A 53 7.61 -7.87 3.35
CA LYS A 53 8.88 -8.39 2.83
C LYS A 53 8.90 -9.92 2.87
N PHE A 54 8.59 -10.52 4.02
CA PHE A 54 8.53 -11.97 4.17
C PHE A 54 7.55 -12.62 3.19
N LYS A 55 6.35 -12.05 3.02
CA LYS A 55 5.33 -12.54 2.09
C LYS A 55 5.81 -12.47 0.65
N VAL A 56 6.36 -11.34 0.21
CA VAL A 56 6.89 -11.23 -1.15
C VAL A 56 8.01 -12.25 -1.39
N GLU A 57 8.89 -12.47 -0.43
CA GLU A 57 10.01 -13.40 -0.55
C GLU A 57 9.59 -14.88 -0.54
N ASN A 58 8.54 -15.25 0.21
CA ASN A 58 8.21 -16.65 0.49
C ASN A 58 6.87 -17.13 -0.09
N ASP A 59 5.95 -16.24 -0.43
CA ASP A 59 4.63 -16.56 -1.00
C ASP A 59 4.60 -16.16 -2.48
N LYS A 60 4.79 -17.14 -3.37
CA LYS A 60 4.83 -16.94 -4.83
C LYS A 60 3.53 -16.33 -5.36
N ALA A 61 2.39 -16.73 -4.82
CA ALA A 61 1.09 -16.22 -5.26
C ALA A 61 0.94 -14.75 -4.87
N TYR A 62 1.29 -14.40 -3.62
CA TYR A 62 1.28 -13.02 -3.17
C TYR A 62 2.26 -12.14 -3.95
N ARG A 63 3.48 -12.64 -4.22
CA ARG A 63 4.46 -11.94 -5.05
C ARG A 63 3.89 -11.65 -6.44
N ALA A 64 3.28 -12.63 -7.09
CA ALA A 64 2.67 -12.44 -8.40
C ALA A 64 1.58 -11.36 -8.39
N GLU A 65 0.75 -11.30 -7.32
CA GLU A 65 -0.23 -10.22 -7.17
C GLU A 65 0.41 -8.84 -7.03
N VAL A 66 1.52 -8.71 -6.29
CA VAL A 66 2.23 -7.43 -6.16
C VAL A 66 2.93 -7.05 -7.47
N GLU A 67 3.52 -8.00 -8.20
CA GLU A 67 4.16 -7.75 -9.50
C GLU A 67 3.16 -7.25 -10.56
N LYS A 68 1.89 -7.67 -10.50
CA LYS A 68 0.83 -7.09 -11.35
C LYS A 68 0.69 -5.58 -11.15
N LEU A 69 0.94 -5.06 -9.95
CA LEU A 69 0.91 -3.61 -9.68
C LEU A 69 2.11 -2.91 -10.34
N VAL A 70 3.27 -3.54 -10.34
CA VAL A 70 4.48 -3.04 -11.03
C VAL A 70 4.23 -3.00 -12.55
N GLU A 71 3.68 -4.07 -13.12
CA GLU A 71 3.30 -4.12 -14.53
C GLU A 71 2.26 -3.06 -14.88
N LEU A 72 1.24 -2.87 -14.02
CA LEU A 72 0.23 -1.84 -14.23
C LEU A 72 0.87 -0.45 -14.26
N LYS A 73 1.75 -0.13 -13.30
CA LYS A 73 2.49 1.13 -13.30
C LYS A 73 3.29 1.35 -14.58
N ARG A 74 4.00 0.31 -15.06
CA ARG A 74 4.74 0.38 -16.33
C ARG A 74 3.83 0.67 -17.51
N LYS A 75 2.66 0.01 -17.58
CA LYS A 75 1.64 0.23 -18.61
C LYS A 75 1.02 1.63 -18.53
N GLN A 76 0.97 2.22 -17.34
CA GLN A 76 0.49 3.57 -17.08
C GLN A 76 1.62 4.63 -17.13
N ASN A 77 2.68 4.39 -17.91
CA ASN A 77 3.81 5.32 -18.08
C ASN A 77 4.45 5.81 -16.76
N GLY A 78 4.46 4.95 -15.74
CA GLY A 78 5.04 5.27 -14.44
C GLY A 78 4.06 5.92 -13.45
N GLU A 79 2.81 6.19 -13.86
CA GLU A 79 1.75 6.64 -12.96
C GLU A 79 1.05 5.45 -12.32
N LEU A 80 0.77 5.52 -11.02
CA LEU A 80 -0.08 4.56 -10.32
C LEU A 80 -0.58 5.18 -9.01
N THR A 81 -1.87 5.05 -8.74
CA THR A 81 -2.53 5.49 -7.51
C THR A 81 -3.17 4.32 -6.77
N LEU A 82 -2.65 3.99 -5.60
CA LEU A 82 -3.19 3.00 -4.69
C LEU A 82 -4.25 3.60 -3.77
N GLY A 83 -5.37 2.92 -3.60
CA GLY A 83 -6.47 3.30 -2.71
C GLY A 83 -6.43 2.56 -1.37
N CYS A 84 -6.50 3.29 -0.26
CA CYS A 84 -6.66 2.70 1.07
C CYS A 84 -7.50 3.58 2.01
N PHE A 85 -8.32 2.98 2.89
CA PHE A 85 -9.06 3.76 3.90
C PHE A 85 -8.16 4.45 4.93
N CYS A 86 -6.94 3.93 5.14
CA CYS A 86 -6.00 4.44 6.15
C CYS A 86 -5.19 5.64 5.67
N ALA A 87 -5.17 5.93 4.37
CA ALA A 87 -4.54 7.15 3.87
C ALA A 87 -5.25 8.37 4.48
N GLU A 88 -4.51 9.42 4.81
CA GLU A 88 -5.04 10.52 5.63
C GLU A 88 -5.97 11.45 4.83
N GLY A 89 -7.29 11.25 4.90
CA GLY A 89 -8.26 12.16 4.29
C GLY A 89 -8.01 12.41 2.79
N THR A 90 -8.21 13.63 2.30
CA THR A 90 -7.87 14.01 0.91
C THR A 90 -6.36 14.00 0.60
N ALA A 91 -5.49 13.64 1.55
CA ALA A 91 -4.05 13.67 1.36
C ALA A 91 -3.55 12.53 0.49
N VAL A 92 -2.62 12.89 -0.39
CA VAL A 92 -1.80 11.99 -1.18
C VAL A 92 -0.57 11.66 -0.36
N LEU A 93 -0.33 10.38 -0.12
CA LEU A 93 0.88 9.91 0.53
C LEU A 93 1.82 9.33 -0.52
N THR A 94 3.10 9.70 -0.44
CA THR A 94 4.17 9.14 -1.28
C THR A 94 5.06 8.21 -0.45
N ALA A 95 5.85 7.38 -1.13
CA ALA A 95 6.87 6.56 -0.51
C ALA A 95 8.11 7.40 -0.13
N GLY A 96 8.78 7.06 0.99
CA GLY A 96 10.09 7.60 1.36
C GLY A 96 10.15 8.61 2.52
N SER A 97 9.02 9.01 3.11
CA SER A 97 9.02 9.86 4.31
C SER A 97 8.48 9.10 5.53
N PRO A 98 9.30 8.89 6.58
CA PRO A 98 8.79 8.48 7.87
C PRO A 98 7.90 9.59 8.48
N PRO A 99 6.89 9.21 9.29
CA PRO A 99 6.42 7.85 9.52
C PRO A 99 5.53 7.34 8.38
N TYR A 100 5.61 6.04 8.06
CA TYR A 100 4.59 5.40 7.24
C TYR A 100 3.28 5.35 8.02
N VAL A 101 2.32 6.19 7.65
CA VAL A 101 1.00 6.25 8.27
C VAL A 101 0.04 5.20 7.67
N CYS A 102 0.34 4.68 6.48
CA CYS A 102 -0.46 3.69 5.76
C CYS A 102 0.39 2.55 5.20
N HIS A 103 -0.11 1.31 5.30
CA HIS A 103 0.56 0.14 4.73
C HIS A 103 0.70 0.19 3.20
N GLY A 104 -0.19 0.94 2.52
CA GLY A 104 -0.07 1.20 1.09
C GLY A 104 1.23 1.90 0.71
N GLN A 105 1.84 2.67 1.62
CA GLN A 105 3.13 3.32 1.35
C GLN A 105 4.28 2.31 1.26
N VAL A 106 4.23 1.21 2.02
CA VAL A 106 5.20 0.11 1.93
C VAL A 106 5.07 -0.60 0.57
N ILE A 107 3.84 -0.81 0.11
CA ILE A 107 3.59 -1.40 -1.22
C ILE A 107 4.06 -0.43 -2.32
N ALA A 108 3.79 0.87 -2.18
CA ALA A 108 4.22 1.90 -3.12
C ALA A 108 5.76 1.97 -3.20
N GLU A 109 6.47 1.91 -2.07
CA GLU A 109 7.93 1.85 -2.01
C GLU A 109 8.45 0.66 -2.83
N TYR A 110 7.90 -0.53 -2.60
CA TYR A 110 8.27 -1.74 -3.33
C TYR A 110 8.06 -1.65 -4.85
N ILE A 111 6.94 -1.04 -5.27
CA ILE A 111 6.62 -0.83 -6.69
C ILE A 111 7.59 0.18 -7.31
N ASP A 112 7.86 1.28 -6.62
CA ASP A 112 8.77 2.33 -7.07
C ASP A 112 10.20 1.81 -7.28
N GLU A 113 10.69 0.95 -6.40
CA GLU A 113 12.01 0.30 -6.53
C GLU A 113 12.14 -0.57 -7.80
N ARG A 114 11.02 -1.09 -8.33
CA ARG A 114 10.98 -1.99 -9.50
C ARG A 114 10.54 -1.32 -10.78
N CYS A 115 10.16 -0.05 -10.69
CA CYS A 115 9.76 0.80 -11.81
C CYS A 115 10.27 2.22 -11.54
N PRO A 116 11.61 2.43 -11.65
CA PRO A 116 12.24 3.73 -11.42
C PRO A 116 11.71 4.82 -12.35
#